data_AF-A0A4R4USX9-F1
#
_entry.id   AF-A0A4R4USX9-F1
#
_cell.length_a   1.000
_cell.length_b   1.000
_cell.length_c   1.000
_cell.angle_alpha   90.00
_cell.angle_beta   90.00
_cell.angle_gamma   90.00
#
_symmetry.space_group_name_H-M   'P 1'
#
loop_
_entity.id
_entity.type
_entity.pdbx_description
1 polymer ?
#
loop_
_entity_poly.entity_id
_entity_poly.type
_entity_poly.pdbx_seq_one_letter_code
_entity_poly.pdbx_strand_id
1 'polypeptide(L)'
;MSAATAVLLAVPVLIGALTQRTTGLGFGLVGGPLMVAAAGPHIGVSLSNALSMVLCGTVLARTWRDTHWRSVLMLALPAIAAIPLGAFVAAVSPTGPLLVLIGSMVIVAVAATVLAGRQRLLRGAPGAVIAGAISGFMSVTAGVGGPMVSVYALSEQWARRVLIPTAQAYLLVVNFGSLVAKGIPEVSWLGWVCCGAALVIGAIAGEWLDERIAAKTGRRLIIGVALIGGASAVVRGVVTML
;
A
#
# COMPACT_ATOMS: atom_id res chain seq x y z
N MET A 1 8.90 20.85 9.80
CA MET A 1 7.76 20.90 8.84
C MET A 1 6.84 22.03 9.24
N SER A 2 6.40 22.85 8.28
CA SER A 2 5.43 23.92 8.51
C SER A 2 3.99 23.37 8.56
N ALA A 3 3.04 24.13 9.10
CA ALA A 3 1.61 23.76 9.10
C ALA A 3 1.07 23.49 7.68
N ALA A 4 1.57 24.23 6.67
CA ALA A 4 1.21 24.00 5.27
C ALA A 4 1.62 22.61 4.76
N THR A 5 2.82 22.13 5.10
CA THR A 5 3.25 20.76 4.76
C THR A 5 2.43 19.68 5.47
N ALA A 6 1.96 19.93 6.69
CA ALA A 6 1.09 18.98 7.41
C ALA A 6 -0.29 18.83 6.73
N VAL A 7 -0.88 19.94 6.29
CA VAL A 7 -2.15 19.94 5.54
C VAL A 7 -1.97 19.28 4.17
N LEU A 8 -0.84 19.52 3.51
CA LEU A 8 -0.55 18.94 2.20
C LEU A 8 -0.42 17.39 2.25
N LEU A 9 0.03 16.83 3.38
CA LEU A 9 0.06 15.37 3.59
C LEU A 9 -1.30 14.78 3.99
N ALA A 10 -2.16 15.56 4.66
CA ALA A 10 -3.48 15.12 5.06
C ALA A 10 -4.37 14.74 3.86
N VAL A 11 -4.21 15.41 2.71
CA VAL A 11 -5.00 15.13 1.50
C VAL A 11 -4.71 13.74 0.92
N PRO A 12 -3.45 13.35 0.62
CA PRO A 12 -3.09 11.97 0.27
C PRO A 12 -3.61 10.92 1.26
N VAL A 13 -3.48 11.19 2.56
CA VAL A 13 -3.93 10.27 3.62
C VAL A 13 -5.43 10.07 3.55
N LEU A 14 -6.19 11.17 3.45
CA LEU A 14 -7.64 11.15 3.39
C LEU A 14 -8.13 10.38 2.15
N ILE A 15 -7.55 10.66 0.98
CA ILE A 15 -7.89 9.94 -0.27
C ILE A 15 -7.54 8.45 -0.13
N GLY A 16 -6.35 8.11 0.38
CA GLY A 16 -5.97 6.72 0.63
C GLY A 16 -6.95 6.01 1.57
N ALA A 17 -7.30 6.65 2.68
CA ALA A 17 -8.20 6.08 3.69
C ALA A 17 -9.63 5.91 3.18
N LEU A 18 -10.15 6.88 2.41
CA LEU A 18 -11.44 6.78 1.72
C LEU A 18 -11.49 5.53 0.82
N THR A 19 -10.41 5.27 0.09
CA THR A 19 -10.35 4.13 -0.85
C THR A 19 -10.12 2.78 -0.17
N GLN A 20 -9.65 2.77 1.08
CA GLN A 20 -9.35 1.56 1.84
C GLN A 20 -10.58 0.68 2.01
N ARG A 21 -11.75 1.25 2.34
CA ARG A 21 -12.93 0.42 2.67
C ARG A 21 -13.50 -0.33 1.47
N THR A 22 -13.49 0.32 0.30
CA THR A 22 -14.04 -0.24 -0.94
C THR A 22 -13.25 -1.47 -1.44
N THR A 23 -11.93 -1.48 -1.25
CA THR A 23 -11.03 -2.53 -1.78
C THR A 23 -10.36 -3.38 -0.70
N GLY A 24 -10.38 -2.94 0.55
CA GLY A 24 -9.59 -3.50 1.66
C GLY A 24 -8.10 -3.18 1.61
N LEU A 25 -7.60 -2.65 0.49
CA LEU A 25 -6.17 -2.55 0.17
C LEU A 25 -5.82 -1.21 -0.49
N GLY A 26 -6.80 -0.31 -0.61
CA GLY A 26 -6.74 0.94 -1.37
C GLY A 26 -5.78 1.97 -0.79
N PHE A 27 -5.55 1.95 0.52
CA PHE A 27 -4.65 2.88 1.17
C PHE A 27 -3.22 2.78 0.61
N GLY A 28 -2.67 1.57 0.50
CA GLY A 28 -1.34 1.38 -0.10
C GLY A 28 -1.32 1.73 -1.59
N LEU A 29 -2.38 1.37 -2.32
CA LEU A 29 -2.48 1.60 -3.76
C LEU A 29 -2.58 3.07 -4.17
N VAL A 30 -3.22 3.91 -3.35
CA VAL A 30 -3.51 5.31 -3.67
C VAL A 30 -2.77 6.26 -2.74
N GLY A 31 -2.84 6.03 -1.43
CA GLY A 31 -2.20 6.87 -0.42
C GLY A 31 -0.68 6.88 -0.57
N GLY A 32 -0.06 5.71 -0.78
CA GLY A 32 1.39 5.57 -0.94
C GLY A 32 1.97 6.48 -2.04
N PRO A 33 1.55 6.32 -3.31
CA PRO A 33 2.07 7.15 -4.40
C PRO A 33 1.82 8.66 -4.22
N LEU A 34 0.65 9.04 -3.70
CA LEU A 34 0.33 10.45 -3.43
C LEU A 34 1.20 11.04 -2.31
N MET A 35 1.49 10.25 -1.27
CA MET A 35 2.42 10.65 -0.21
C MET A 35 3.85 10.76 -0.73
N VAL A 36 4.28 9.87 -1.63
CA VAL A 36 5.59 9.99 -2.29
C VAL A 36 5.67 11.26 -3.12
N ALA A 37 4.61 11.61 -3.84
CA ALA A 37 4.55 12.87 -4.58
C ALA A 37 4.66 14.09 -3.64
N ALA A 38 3.97 14.05 -2.50
CA ALA A 38 3.90 15.15 -1.53
C ALA A 38 5.15 15.34 -0.66
N ALA A 39 5.71 14.24 -0.12
CA ALA A 39 6.78 14.26 0.88
C ALA A 39 8.10 13.65 0.39
N GLY A 40 8.15 13.15 -0.85
CA GLY A 40 9.29 12.42 -1.39
C GLY A 40 9.26 10.93 -1.03
N PRO A 41 10.14 10.12 -1.67
CA PRO A 41 10.09 8.66 -1.59
C PRO A 41 10.47 8.08 -0.22
N HIS A 42 11.32 8.76 0.56
CA HIS A 42 11.70 8.25 1.89
C HIS A 42 10.58 8.49 2.91
N ILE A 43 10.20 9.75 3.14
CA ILE A 43 9.17 10.13 4.11
C ILE A 43 7.80 9.59 3.68
N GLY A 44 7.44 9.75 2.40
CA GLY A 44 6.12 9.35 1.90
C GLY A 44 5.85 7.85 2.06
N VAL A 45 6.82 7.00 1.73
CA VAL A 45 6.67 5.54 1.88
C VAL A 45 6.63 5.12 3.34
N SER A 46 7.54 5.63 4.17
CA SER A 46 7.56 5.27 5.60
C SER A 46 6.31 5.77 6.34
N LEU A 47 5.80 6.95 5.99
CA LEU A 47 4.52 7.47 6.51
C LEU A 47 3.34 6.63 6.04
N SER A 48 3.30 6.24 4.77
CA SER A 48 2.29 5.32 4.25
C SER A 48 2.28 4.00 5.02
N ASN A 49 3.45 3.37 5.19
CA ASN A 49 3.56 2.11 5.92
C ASN A 49 3.08 2.25 7.38
N ALA A 50 3.44 3.35 8.06
CA ALA A 50 2.99 3.60 9.43
C ALA A 50 1.47 3.77 9.55
N LEU A 51 0.86 4.59 8.69
CA LEU A 51 -0.60 4.79 8.73
C LEU A 51 -1.36 3.53 8.26
N SER A 52 -0.82 2.82 7.27
CA SER A 52 -1.36 1.54 6.84
C SER A 52 -1.30 0.51 7.98
N MET A 53 -0.27 0.54 8.82
CA MET A 53 -0.17 -0.35 9.99
C MET A 53 -1.33 -0.11 10.97
N VAL A 54 -1.68 1.16 11.22
CA VAL A 54 -2.84 1.53 12.06
C VAL A 54 -4.15 1.04 11.43
N LEU A 55 -4.36 1.25 10.13
CA LEU A 55 -5.54 0.75 9.43
C LEU A 55 -5.62 -0.79 9.46
N CYS A 56 -4.51 -1.48 9.20
CA CYS A 56 -4.47 -2.93 9.24
C CYS A 56 -4.78 -3.46 10.64
N GLY A 57 -4.21 -2.84 11.68
CA GLY A 57 -4.47 -3.22 13.07
C GLY A 57 -5.93 -3.02 13.46
N THR A 58 -6.54 -1.89 13.10
CA THR A 58 -7.94 -1.59 13.43
C THR A 58 -8.92 -2.54 12.75
N VAL A 59 -8.71 -2.86 11.47
CA VAL A 59 -9.56 -3.81 10.75
C VAL A 59 -9.32 -5.23 11.28
N LEU A 60 -8.06 -5.64 11.45
CA LEU A 60 -7.72 -6.97 11.94
C LEU A 60 -8.27 -7.23 13.34
N ALA A 61 -8.23 -6.26 14.25
CA ALA A 61 -8.79 -6.40 15.60
C ALA A 61 -10.29 -6.81 15.58
N ARG A 62 -11.02 -6.43 14.54
CA ARG A 62 -12.45 -6.80 14.35
C ARG A 62 -12.62 -8.11 13.58
N THR A 63 -11.70 -8.44 12.67
CA THR A 63 -11.86 -9.55 11.72
C THR A 63 -10.91 -10.72 11.94
N TRP A 64 -10.09 -10.72 13.00
CA TRP A 64 -8.98 -11.67 13.19
C TRP A 64 -9.42 -13.14 13.17
N ARG A 65 -10.66 -13.44 13.59
CA ARG A 65 -11.20 -14.81 13.63
C ARG A 65 -11.33 -15.46 12.25
N ASP A 66 -11.48 -14.65 11.20
CA ASP A 66 -11.62 -15.11 9.81
C ASP A 66 -10.27 -15.14 9.07
N THR A 67 -9.16 -14.92 9.79
CA THR A 67 -7.80 -14.86 9.22
C THR A 67 -7.26 -16.24 8.92
N HIS A 68 -6.77 -16.45 7.70
CA HIS A 68 -6.09 -17.68 7.33
C HIS A 68 -4.59 -17.59 7.63
N TRP A 69 -4.23 -17.81 8.91
CA TRP A 69 -2.86 -17.63 9.43
C TRP A 69 -1.78 -18.40 8.70
N ARG A 70 -2.09 -19.60 8.18
CA ARG A 70 -1.15 -20.37 7.35
C ARG A 70 -0.72 -19.58 6.11
N SER A 71 -1.67 -18.96 5.42
CA SER A 71 -1.38 -18.14 4.25
C SER A 71 -0.68 -16.84 4.63
N VAL A 72 -1.01 -16.24 5.78
CA VAL A 72 -0.26 -15.09 6.32
C VAL A 72 1.22 -15.45 6.45
N LEU A 73 1.54 -16.58 7.09
CA LEU A 73 2.92 -17.02 7.27
C LEU A 73 3.63 -17.30 5.94
N MET A 74 2.96 -18.01 5.02
CA MET A 74 3.50 -18.33 3.70
C MET A 74 3.79 -17.09 2.84
N LEU A 75 3.03 -16.01 3.01
CA LEU A 75 3.27 -14.72 2.35
C LEU A 75 4.28 -13.86 3.12
N ALA A 76 4.22 -13.84 4.45
CA ALA A 76 5.01 -12.94 5.30
C ALA A 76 6.49 -13.33 5.37
N LEU A 77 6.81 -14.62 5.46
CA LEU A 77 8.21 -15.08 5.48
C LEU A 77 9.03 -14.59 4.26
N PRO A 78 8.59 -14.83 3.02
CA PRO A 78 9.30 -14.34 1.84
C PRO A 78 9.26 -12.82 1.72
N ALA A 79 8.18 -12.17 2.20
CA ALA A 79 8.10 -10.71 2.25
C ALA A 79 9.17 -10.12 3.17
N ILE A 80 9.30 -10.65 4.40
CA ILE A 80 10.31 -10.23 5.37
C ILE A 80 11.71 -10.44 4.82
N ALA A 81 11.96 -11.55 4.10
CA ALA A 81 13.24 -11.78 3.45
C ALA A 81 13.55 -10.77 2.33
N ALA A 82 12.52 -10.27 1.62
CA ALA A 82 12.67 -9.28 0.54
C ALA A 82 12.76 -7.82 1.04
N ILE A 83 12.29 -7.54 2.26
CA ILE A 83 12.29 -6.18 2.84
C ILE A 83 13.70 -5.58 2.93
N PRO A 84 14.74 -6.28 3.45
CA PRO A 84 16.10 -5.72 3.50
C PRO A 84 16.63 -5.32 2.13
N LEU A 85 16.36 -6.11 1.10
CA LEU A 85 16.75 -5.79 -0.28
C LEU A 85 16.06 -4.51 -0.76
N GLY A 86 14.75 -4.39 -0.54
CA GLY A 86 14.01 -3.19 -0.92
C GLY A 86 14.41 -1.95 -0.13
N ALA A 87 14.68 -2.09 1.17
CA ALA A 87 15.22 -1.02 2.00
C ALA A 87 16.60 -0.57 1.52
N PHE A 88 17.48 -1.51 1.19
CA PHE A 88 18.81 -1.23 0.63
C PHE A 88 18.69 -0.47 -0.69
N VAL A 89 17.89 -0.97 -1.64
CA VAL A 89 17.64 -0.28 -2.92
C VAL A 89 17.12 1.13 -2.69
N ALA A 90 16.15 1.31 -1.78
CA ALA A 90 15.62 2.63 -1.46
C ALA A 90 16.65 3.55 -0.81
N ALA A 91 17.61 3.02 -0.04
CA ALA A 91 18.63 3.81 0.65
C ALA A 91 19.76 4.27 -0.28
N VAL A 92 20.17 3.44 -1.24
CA VAL A 92 21.31 3.74 -2.13
C VAL A 92 20.89 4.41 -3.44
N SER A 93 19.61 4.34 -3.80
CA SER A 93 19.13 4.93 -5.06
C SER A 93 18.97 6.44 -4.95
N PRO A 94 19.49 7.22 -5.92
CA PRO A 94 19.17 8.63 -6.02
C PRO A 94 17.66 8.86 -6.21
N THR A 95 17.18 10.05 -5.86
CA THR A 95 15.74 10.36 -5.83
C THR A 95 15.05 10.15 -7.19
N GLY A 96 15.67 10.56 -8.30
CA GLY A 96 15.12 10.38 -9.65
C GLY A 96 14.86 8.89 -9.98
N PRO A 97 15.89 8.03 -9.99
CA PRO A 97 15.74 6.58 -10.22
C PRO A 97 14.74 5.91 -9.29
N LEU A 98 14.74 6.28 -8.01
CA LEU A 98 13.81 5.73 -7.03
C LEU A 98 12.36 6.07 -7.34
N LEU A 99 12.08 7.30 -7.78
CA LEU A 99 10.74 7.72 -8.21
C LEU A 99 10.27 6.97 -9.46
N VAL A 100 11.15 6.74 -10.43
CA VAL A 100 10.84 5.92 -11.62
C VAL A 100 10.53 4.47 -11.22
N LEU A 101 11.33 3.90 -10.32
CA LEU A 101 11.10 2.55 -9.79
C LEU A 101 9.73 2.44 -9.10
N ILE A 102 9.43 3.36 -8.18
CA ILE A 102 8.16 3.40 -7.44
C ILE A 102 6.98 3.54 -8.39
N GLY A 103 7.04 4.50 -9.32
CA GLY A 103 5.96 4.72 -10.28
C GLY A 103 5.72 3.50 -11.19
N SER A 104 6.81 2.86 -11.63
CA SER A 104 6.74 1.64 -12.44
C SER A 104 6.12 0.48 -11.67
N MET A 105 6.50 0.30 -10.40
CA MET A 105 5.90 -0.70 -9.52
C MET A 105 4.40 -0.50 -9.35
N VAL A 106 3.96 0.74 -9.12
CA VAL A 106 2.53 1.07 -8.99
C VAL A 106 1.77 0.68 -10.26
N ILE A 107 2.29 1.04 -11.43
CA ILE A 107 1.67 0.71 -12.72
C ILE A 107 1.60 -0.81 -12.90
N VAL A 108 2.70 -1.54 -12.62
CA VAL A 108 2.75 -3.01 -12.70
C VAL A 108 1.76 -3.65 -11.73
N ALA A 109 1.67 -3.17 -10.49
CA ALA A 109 0.72 -3.68 -9.50
C ALA A 109 -0.74 -3.45 -9.92
N VAL A 110 -1.06 -2.28 -10.46
CA VAL A 110 -2.39 -1.98 -10.99
C VAL A 110 -2.70 -2.90 -12.16
N ALA A 111 -1.77 -3.03 -13.11
CA ALA A 111 -1.91 -3.95 -14.25
C ALA A 111 -2.14 -5.38 -13.77
N ALA A 112 -1.29 -5.89 -12.86
CA ALA A 112 -1.43 -7.22 -12.27
C ALA A 112 -2.80 -7.42 -11.62
N THR A 113 -3.31 -6.43 -10.89
CA THR A 113 -4.65 -6.49 -10.26
C THR A 113 -5.79 -6.55 -11.28
N VAL A 114 -5.63 -5.89 -12.44
CA VAL A 114 -6.62 -5.94 -13.54
C VAL A 114 -6.55 -7.27 -14.27
N LEU A 115 -5.34 -7.76 -14.56
CA LEU A 115 -5.10 -9.01 -15.30
C LEU A 115 -5.38 -10.27 -14.49
N ALA A 116 -5.18 -10.25 -13.17
CA ALA A 116 -5.37 -11.40 -12.28
C ALA A 116 -6.80 -11.97 -12.28
N GLY A 117 -7.80 -11.18 -12.68
CA GLY A 117 -9.17 -11.67 -12.86
C GLY A 117 -9.31 -12.69 -14.00
N ARG A 118 -8.28 -12.84 -14.86
CA ARG A 118 -8.32 -13.69 -16.06
C ARG A 118 -7.35 -14.88 -16.00
N GLN A 119 -6.34 -14.84 -15.14
CA GLN A 119 -5.19 -15.76 -15.18
C GLN A 119 -4.82 -16.22 -13.76
N ARG A 120 -4.80 -17.54 -13.53
CA ARG A 120 -4.57 -18.17 -12.22
C ARG A 120 -3.08 -18.46 -11.98
N LEU A 121 -2.24 -17.42 -12.09
CA LEU A 121 -0.78 -17.55 -12.20
C LEU A 121 -0.05 -17.83 -10.88
N LEU A 122 -0.60 -17.38 -9.74
CA LEU A 122 0.07 -17.47 -8.43
C LEU A 122 -0.71 -18.39 -7.50
N ARG A 123 -0.45 -19.69 -7.54
CA ARG A 123 -1.13 -20.70 -6.72
C ARG A 123 -0.20 -21.47 -5.80
N GLY A 124 -0.77 -21.99 -4.72
CA GLY A 124 -0.09 -22.82 -3.74
C GLY A 124 1.09 -22.12 -3.07
N ALA A 125 2.05 -22.92 -2.61
CA ALA A 125 3.25 -22.41 -1.95
C ALA A 125 4.14 -21.56 -2.86
N PRO A 126 4.44 -21.95 -4.13
CA PRO A 126 5.25 -21.11 -5.01
C PRO A 126 4.61 -19.76 -5.30
N GLY A 127 3.29 -19.74 -5.50
CA GLY A 127 2.52 -18.50 -5.69
C GLY A 127 2.60 -17.58 -4.47
N ALA A 128 2.48 -18.14 -3.26
CA ALA A 128 2.61 -17.37 -2.02
C ALA A 128 4.02 -16.81 -1.85
N VAL A 129 5.05 -17.58 -2.20
CA VAL A 129 6.45 -17.13 -2.13
C VAL A 129 6.70 -15.94 -3.06
N ILE A 130 6.30 -16.07 -4.33
CA ILE A 130 6.47 -15.01 -5.33
C ILE A 130 5.66 -13.76 -4.94
N ALA A 131 4.37 -13.95 -4.61
CA ALA A 131 3.50 -12.84 -4.24
C ALA A 131 3.99 -12.12 -2.99
N GLY A 132 4.39 -12.88 -1.97
CA GLY A 132 4.92 -12.36 -0.71
C GLY A 132 6.22 -11.59 -0.90
N ALA A 133 7.19 -12.14 -1.64
CA ALA A 133 8.46 -11.47 -1.91
C ALA A 133 8.28 -10.16 -2.69
N ILE A 134 7.52 -10.19 -3.79
CA ILE A 134 7.27 -8.99 -4.61
C ILE A 134 6.50 -7.95 -3.78
N SER A 135 5.46 -8.37 -3.05
CA SER A 135 4.70 -7.48 -2.17
C SER A 135 5.58 -6.85 -1.08
N GLY A 136 6.43 -7.63 -0.41
CA GLY A 136 7.33 -7.13 0.62
C GLY A 136 8.30 -6.09 0.07
N PHE A 137 8.93 -6.40 -1.07
CA PHE A 137 9.81 -5.48 -1.79
C PHE A 137 9.07 -4.19 -2.17
N MET A 138 7.87 -4.29 -2.75
CA MET A 138 7.05 -3.13 -3.14
C MET A 138 6.54 -2.33 -1.93
N SER A 139 6.27 -2.97 -0.80
CA SER A 139 5.80 -2.27 0.41
C SER A 139 6.91 -1.41 1.01
N VAL A 140 8.14 -1.91 1.10
CA VAL A 140 9.26 -1.15 1.66
C VAL A 140 9.78 -0.07 0.69
N THR A 141 9.74 -0.32 -0.63
CA THR A 141 10.23 0.62 -1.65
C THR A 141 9.19 1.66 -2.05
N ALA A 142 7.94 1.28 -2.25
CA ALA A 142 6.88 2.10 -2.84
C ALA A 142 5.67 2.31 -1.92
N GLY A 143 5.57 1.57 -0.80
CA GLY A 143 4.39 1.61 0.07
C GLY A 143 3.17 0.88 -0.51
N VAL A 144 3.39 -0.03 -1.47
CA VAL A 144 2.31 -0.68 -2.26
C VAL A 144 2.42 -2.21 -2.21
N GLY A 145 2.09 -2.83 -1.08
CA GLY A 145 2.11 -4.31 -0.95
C GLY A 145 0.79 -5.03 -1.32
N GLY A 146 -0.36 -4.39 -1.10
CA GLY A 146 -1.68 -5.03 -1.24
C GLY A 146 -2.02 -5.71 -2.59
N PRO A 147 -1.58 -5.19 -3.75
CA PRO A 147 -1.92 -5.75 -5.07
C PRO A 147 -1.49 -7.20 -5.26
N MET A 148 -0.25 -7.55 -4.92
CA MET A 148 0.26 -8.91 -5.15
C MET A 148 -0.42 -9.95 -4.26
N VAL A 149 -0.82 -9.55 -3.04
CA VAL A 149 -1.67 -10.36 -2.16
C VAL A 149 -3.04 -10.60 -2.79
N SER A 150 -3.61 -9.58 -3.44
CA SER A 150 -4.88 -9.71 -4.16
C SER A 150 -4.77 -10.70 -5.32
N VAL A 151 -3.68 -10.64 -6.09
CA VAL A 151 -3.44 -11.57 -7.21
C VAL A 151 -3.36 -13.02 -6.70
N TYR A 152 -2.63 -13.25 -5.61
CA TYR A 152 -2.54 -14.56 -4.97
C TYR A 152 -3.92 -15.04 -4.48
N ALA A 153 -4.65 -14.20 -3.75
CA ALA A 153 -5.97 -14.52 -3.24
C ALA A 153 -7.00 -14.82 -4.34
N LEU A 154 -6.96 -14.09 -5.45
CA LEU A 154 -7.80 -14.36 -6.62
C LEU A 154 -7.46 -15.71 -7.25
N SER A 155 -6.18 -16.05 -7.31
CA SER A 155 -5.72 -17.34 -7.84
C SER A 155 -6.14 -18.51 -6.94
N GLU A 156 -6.12 -18.32 -5.62
CA GLU A 156 -6.62 -19.25 -4.60
C GLU A 156 -8.15 -19.18 -4.40
N GLN A 157 -8.85 -18.31 -5.13
CA GLN A 157 -10.30 -18.13 -5.08
C GLN A 157 -10.85 -17.81 -3.68
N TRP A 158 -10.10 -17.03 -2.90
CA TRP A 158 -10.54 -16.65 -1.56
C TRP A 158 -11.80 -15.79 -1.61
N ALA A 159 -12.78 -16.14 -0.77
CA ALA A 159 -13.91 -15.27 -0.49
C ALA A 159 -13.43 -13.97 0.19
N ARG A 160 -14.15 -12.86 -0.04
CA ARG A 160 -13.82 -11.55 0.56
C ARG A 160 -13.68 -11.63 2.08
N ARG A 161 -14.51 -12.45 2.74
CA ARG A 161 -14.47 -12.68 4.19
C ARG A 161 -13.13 -13.24 4.69
N VAL A 162 -12.40 -14.00 3.87
CA VAL A 162 -11.08 -14.54 4.20
C VAL A 162 -9.96 -13.62 3.69
N LEU A 163 -10.11 -13.08 2.48
CA LEU A 163 -9.12 -12.20 1.84
C LEU A 163 -8.81 -10.98 2.69
N ILE A 164 -9.84 -10.23 3.12
CA ILE A 164 -9.66 -8.97 3.84
C ILE A 164 -8.85 -9.18 5.14
N PRO A 165 -9.28 -10.02 6.11
CA PRO A 165 -8.54 -10.23 7.34
C PRO A 165 -7.13 -10.80 7.12
N THR A 166 -6.99 -11.77 6.20
CA THR A 166 -5.69 -12.37 5.87
C THR A 166 -4.73 -11.34 5.30
N ALA A 167 -5.20 -10.47 4.42
CA ALA A 167 -4.39 -9.39 3.87
C ALA A 167 -4.06 -8.31 4.92
N GLN A 168 -4.98 -7.97 5.84
CA GLN A 168 -4.65 -7.03 6.93
C GLN A 168 -3.59 -7.59 7.86
N ALA A 169 -3.68 -8.86 8.25
CA ALA A 169 -2.67 -9.52 9.09
C ALA A 169 -1.31 -9.55 8.39
N TYR A 170 -1.28 -9.92 7.11
CA TYR A 170 -0.07 -9.91 6.31
C TYR A 170 0.53 -8.50 6.16
N LEU A 171 -0.28 -7.51 5.77
CA LEU A 171 0.18 -6.14 5.58
C LEU A 171 0.63 -5.51 6.89
N LEU A 172 0.02 -5.85 8.03
CA LEU A 172 0.48 -5.41 9.34
C LEU A 172 1.94 -5.85 9.58
N VAL A 173 2.25 -7.12 9.33
CA VAL A 173 3.61 -7.67 9.47
C VAL A 173 4.60 -6.99 8.52
N VAL A 174 4.20 -6.80 7.26
CA VAL A 174 5.07 -6.23 6.22
C VAL A 174 5.33 -4.74 6.45
N ASN A 175 4.30 -3.99 6.84
CA ASN A 175 4.43 -2.57 7.19
C ASN A 175 5.33 -2.39 8.42
N PHE A 176 5.14 -3.23 9.44
CA PHE A 176 6.02 -3.25 10.60
C PHE A 176 7.48 -3.55 10.20
N GLY A 177 7.72 -4.61 9.43
CA GLY A 177 9.06 -4.95 8.94
C GLY A 177 9.68 -3.83 8.09
N SER A 178 8.88 -3.15 7.26
CA SER A 178 9.33 -2.02 6.45
C SER A 178 9.75 -0.83 7.31
N LEU A 179 9.03 -0.55 8.41
CA LEU A 179 9.40 0.49 9.37
C LEU A 179 10.64 0.12 10.19
N VAL A 180 10.78 -1.15 10.58
CA VAL A 180 12.01 -1.61 11.25
C VAL A 180 13.22 -1.43 10.33
N ALA A 181 13.07 -1.70 9.02
CA ALA A 181 14.15 -1.58 8.05
C ALA A 181 14.48 -0.13 7.65
N LYS A 182 13.49 0.76 7.58
CA LYS A 182 13.67 2.16 7.12
C LYS A 182 13.69 3.20 8.23
N GLY A 183 13.25 2.84 9.43
CA GLY A 183 12.99 3.78 10.52
C GLY A 183 11.61 4.44 10.43
N ILE A 184 11.24 5.08 11.54
CA ILE A 184 10.03 5.91 11.65
C ILE A 184 10.24 7.19 10.84
N PRO A 185 9.25 7.63 10.03
CA PRO A 185 9.41 8.86 9.25
C PRO A 185 9.52 10.07 10.18
N GLU A 186 10.48 10.95 9.89
CA GLU A 186 10.68 12.21 10.60
C GLU A 186 9.58 13.22 10.24
N VAL A 187 8.45 13.10 10.93
CA VAL A 187 7.29 13.97 10.77
C VAL A 187 7.03 14.71 12.08
N SER A 188 6.77 16.02 11.99
CA SER A 188 6.42 16.84 13.16
C SER A 188 5.17 16.30 13.87
N TRP A 189 5.04 16.54 15.18
CA TRP A 189 3.84 16.20 15.96
C TRP A 189 2.53 16.64 15.27
N LEU A 190 2.48 17.89 14.80
CA LEU A 190 1.30 18.41 14.08
C LEU A 190 1.02 17.62 12.79
N GLY A 191 2.07 17.21 12.06
CA GLY A 191 1.94 16.35 10.88
C GLY A 191 1.31 14.99 11.22
N TRP A 192 1.72 14.37 12.32
CA TRP A 192 1.10 13.13 12.81
C TRP A 192 -0.35 13.33 13.21
N VAL A 193 -0.68 14.41 13.92
CA VAL A 193 -2.06 14.73 14.30
C VAL A 193 -2.93 14.96 13.06
N CYS A 194 -2.48 15.76 12.09
CA CYS A 194 -3.20 16.01 10.85
C CYS A 194 -3.40 14.73 10.02
N CYS A 195 -2.35 13.91 9.86
CA CYS A 195 -2.44 12.65 9.15
C CYS A 195 -3.34 11.65 9.87
N GLY A 196 -3.24 11.55 11.21
CA GLY A 196 -4.11 10.70 12.01
C GLY A 196 -5.58 11.11 11.92
N ALA A 197 -5.88 12.42 12.01
CA ALA A 197 -7.22 12.94 11.82
C ALA A 197 -7.75 12.65 10.41
N ALA A 198 -6.94 12.90 9.38
CA ALA A 198 -7.29 12.59 7.99
C ALA A 198 -7.53 11.09 7.76
N LEU A 199 -6.76 10.23 8.42
CA LEU A 199 -6.91 8.78 8.38
C LEU A 199 -8.26 8.36 8.96
N VAL A 200 -8.62 8.87 10.13
CA VAL A 200 -9.88 8.57 10.80
C VAL A 200 -11.07 9.11 10.00
N ILE A 201 -11.01 10.37 9.57
CA ILE A 201 -12.06 11.00 8.76
C ILE A 201 -12.25 10.23 7.46
N GLY A 202 -11.16 9.93 6.74
CA GLY A 202 -11.21 9.19 5.49
C GLY A 202 -11.70 7.75 5.67
N ALA A 203 -11.34 7.07 6.76
CA ALA A 203 -11.85 5.73 7.06
C ALA A 203 -13.37 5.74 7.30
N ILE A 204 -13.87 6.67 8.13
CA ILE A 204 -15.31 6.81 8.42
C ILE A 204 -16.08 7.21 7.16
N ALA A 205 -15.60 8.21 6.43
CA ALA A 205 -16.24 8.65 5.19
C ALA A 205 -16.20 7.55 4.11
N GLY A 206 -15.14 6.73 4.09
CA GLY A 206 -15.00 5.58 3.21
C GLY A 206 -16.04 4.49 3.51
N GLU A 207 -16.39 4.27 4.78
CA GLU A 207 -17.50 3.38 5.18
C GLU A 207 -18.84 3.86 4.64
N TRP A 208 -19.14 5.14 4.84
CA TRP A 208 -20.37 5.74 4.33
C TRP A 208 -20.46 5.74 2.80
N LEU A 209 -19.32 5.88 2.12
CA LEU A 209 -19.26 5.91 0.66
C LEU A 209 -19.33 4.50 0.03
N ASP A 210 -18.80 3.48 0.69
CA ASP A 210 -18.87 2.07 0.25
C ASP A 210 -20.33 1.59 0.15
N GLU A 211 -21.22 2.11 1.01
CA GLU A 211 -22.66 1.83 0.97
C GLU A 211 -23.36 2.51 -0.22
N ARG A 212 -22.80 3.59 -0.77
CA ARG A 212 -23.44 4.45 -1.79
C ARG A 212 -22.89 4.27 -3.20
N ILE A 213 -21.65 3.81 -3.34
CA ILE A 213 -20.99 3.66 -4.64
C ILE A 213 -20.98 2.20 -5.07
N ALA A 214 -21.41 1.94 -6.31
CA ALA A 214 -21.24 0.61 -6.90
C ALA A 214 -19.76 0.20 -6.92
N ALA A 215 -19.45 -0.99 -6.41
CA ALA A 215 -18.09 -1.52 -6.28
C ALA A 215 -17.25 -1.40 -7.57
N LYS A 216 -17.89 -1.52 -8.74
CA LYS A 216 -17.26 -1.35 -10.06
C LYS A 216 -16.73 0.06 -10.29
N THR A 217 -17.49 1.08 -9.90
CA THR A 217 -17.11 2.50 -10.06
C THR A 217 -15.98 2.86 -9.09
N GLY A 218 -16.10 2.46 -7.83
CA GLY A 218 -15.04 2.68 -6.83
C GLY A 218 -13.71 2.08 -7.27
N ARG A 219 -13.71 0.83 -7.76
CA ARG A 219 -12.51 0.17 -8.29
C ARG A 219 -11.89 0.93 -9.47
N ARG A 220 -12.69 1.45 -10.41
CA ARG A 220 -12.19 2.22 -11.56
C ARG A 220 -11.54 3.54 -11.13
N LEU A 221 -12.15 4.26 -10.19
CA LEU A 221 -11.60 5.51 -9.67
C LEU A 221 -10.25 5.27 -8.99
N ILE A 222 -10.16 4.24 -8.15
CA ILE A 222 -8.92 3.86 -7.45
C ILE A 222 -7.80 3.53 -8.44
N ILE A 223 -8.11 2.71 -9.45
CA ILE A 223 -7.17 2.37 -10.52
C ILE A 223 -6.71 3.64 -11.24
N GLY A 224 -7.62 4.54 -11.61
CA GLY A 224 -7.29 5.79 -12.27
C GLY A 224 -6.36 6.67 -11.44
N VAL A 225 -6.69 6.89 -10.16
CA VAL A 225 -5.86 7.70 -9.26
C VAL A 225 -4.48 7.05 -9.04
N ALA A 226 -4.42 5.73 -8.86
CA ALA A 226 -3.15 5.01 -8.71
C ALA A 226 -2.27 5.13 -9.97
N LEU A 227 -2.86 5.01 -11.17
CA LEU A 227 -2.13 5.18 -12.43
C LEU A 227 -1.62 6.61 -12.63
N ILE A 228 -2.44 7.61 -12.30
CA ILE A 228 -2.03 9.02 -12.34
C ILE A 228 -0.88 9.26 -11.35
N GLY A 229 -1.00 8.74 -10.12
CA GLY A 229 0.06 8.82 -9.10
C GLY A 229 1.36 8.15 -9.57
N GLY A 230 1.27 6.92 -10.09
CA GLY A 230 2.42 6.19 -10.63
C GLY A 230 3.07 6.92 -11.81
N ALA A 231 2.28 7.37 -12.79
CA ALA A 231 2.78 8.12 -13.94
C ALA A 231 3.44 9.44 -13.53
N SER A 232 2.85 10.17 -12.57
CA SER A 232 3.43 11.40 -12.04
C SER A 232 4.77 11.16 -11.36
N ALA A 233 4.93 10.05 -10.62
CA ALA A 233 6.19 9.66 -10.01
C ALA A 233 7.25 9.33 -11.07
N VAL A 234 6.88 8.61 -12.15
CA VAL A 234 7.81 8.35 -13.27
C VAL A 234 8.24 9.64 -13.93
N VAL A 235 7.31 10.52 -14.31
CA VAL A 235 7.62 11.80 -14.97
C VAL A 235 8.52 12.65 -14.10
N ARG A 236 8.18 12.81 -12.82
CA ARG A 236 9.00 13.57 -11.87
C ARG A 236 10.38 12.94 -11.69
N GLY A 237 10.45 11.61 -11.64
CA GLY A 237 11.70 10.86 -11.57
C GLY A 237 12.62 11.15 -12.75
N VAL A 238 12.08 11.09 -13.98
CA VAL A 238 12.82 11.42 -15.22
C VAL A 238 13.27 12.88 -15.22
N VAL A 239 12.37 13.82 -14.88
CA VAL A 239 12.71 15.25 -14.82
C VAL A 239 13.81 15.54 -13.79
N THR A 240 13.85 14.79 -12.68
CA THR A 240 14.88 14.95 -11.65
C THR A 240 16.26 14.43 -12.10
N MET A 241 16.32 13.65 -13.18
CA MET A 241 17.58 13.14 -13.75
C MET A 241 18.15 14.03 -14.87
N LEU A 242 17.33 14.91 -15.44
CA LEU A 242 17.72 15.85 -16.50
C LEU A 242 18.35 17.10 -15.88
#